data_AF-A0A1G6PDC3-F1
#
_entry.id   AF-A0A1G6PDC3-F1
#
_cell.length_a   1.000
_cell.length_b   1.000
_cell.length_c   1.000
_cell.angle_alpha   90.00
_cell.angle_beta   90.00
_cell.angle_gamma   90.00
#
_symmetry.space_group_name_H-M   'P 1'
#
loop_
_entity.id
_entity.type
_entity.pdbx_description
1 polymer ?
#
loop_
_entity_poly.entity_id
_entity_poly.type
_entity_poly.pdbx_seq_one_letter_code
_entity_poly.pdbx_strand_id
1 'polypeptide(L)'
;MTTLRAWLAPRRPGGDLIADPRERRLVWAELVIVFAVTLGLSGLSSLLSLIDALLAPVALGDQTVAINVPQADVGVLDLLKQLLGVVRLTAWGALGAYLLYRAGMRFADIGMDLRRKRADALAGVGLAALIGLPGLGFYLVSHAIGINLAVAPSTLDDTWWRPVALTLLAAGNAWAEEMLVVGYLISRLRHLGFGENSSLLVSAVVRGSYHLYQGFGGFIGNVVMGLVFGRVWQRANRLWPLVLAHTLLDFVAFVGYSLLRGKVSWLP
;
A
#
# COMPACT_ATOMS: atom_id res chain seq x y z
N MET A 1 -10.89 14.90 25.69
CA MET A 1 -10.17 13.62 25.85
C MET A 1 -10.75 12.61 24.88
N THR A 2 -9.98 12.10 23.92
CA THR A 2 -10.42 10.98 23.07
C THR A 2 -10.40 9.70 23.91
N THR A 3 -11.55 9.06 24.10
CA THR A 3 -11.64 7.81 24.87
C THR A 3 -11.05 6.64 24.07
N LEU A 4 -10.50 5.63 24.75
CA LEU A 4 -10.04 4.37 24.13
C LEU A 4 -11.14 3.76 23.23
N ARG A 5 -12.39 3.86 23.67
CA ARG A 5 -13.57 3.41 22.92
C ARG A 5 -13.71 4.08 21.55
N ALA A 6 -13.39 5.37 21.44
CA ALA A 6 -13.44 6.09 20.17
C ALA A 6 -12.40 5.58 19.17
N TRP A 7 -11.30 5.00 19.66
CA TRP A 7 -10.32 4.32 18.81
C TRP A 7 -10.73 2.89 18.49
N LEU A 8 -11.25 2.11 19.44
CA LEU A 8 -11.57 0.70 19.24
C LEU A 8 -12.88 0.45 18.47
N ALA A 9 -13.88 1.31 18.66
CA ALA A 9 -15.20 1.19 18.04
C ALA A 9 -15.71 2.58 17.61
N PRO A 10 -15.06 3.21 16.61
CA PRO A 10 -15.54 4.47 16.07
C PRO A 10 -16.93 4.30 15.44
N ARG A 11 -17.77 5.33 15.57
CA ARG A 11 -19.06 5.36 14.87
C ARG A 11 -18.81 5.67 13.41
N ARG A 12 -19.54 4.99 12.53
CA ARG A 12 -19.56 5.32 11.11
C ARG A 12 -20.04 6.76 10.93
N PRO A 13 -19.42 7.56 10.04
CA PRO A 13 -20.05 8.78 9.55
C PRO A 13 -21.48 8.47 9.03
N GLY A 14 -22.45 9.31 9.35
CA GLY A 14 -23.85 9.12 8.92
C GLY A 14 -24.14 9.72 7.55
N GLY A 15 -25.25 9.31 6.92
CA GLY A 15 -25.88 10.02 5.79
C GLY A 15 -25.57 9.52 4.37
N ASP A 16 -24.85 8.41 4.22
CA ASP A 16 -24.24 7.98 2.96
C ASP A 16 -24.55 6.51 2.58
N LEU A 17 -25.62 5.92 3.15
CA LEU A 17 -26.02 4.56 2.82
C LEU A 17 -26.70 4.48 1.46
N ILE A 18 -26.27 3.50 0.67
CA ILE A 18 -26.97 3.12 -0.54
C ILE A 18 -28.09 2.15 -0.16
N ALA A 19 -29.32 2.66 -0.20
CA ALA A 19 -30.53 1.89 0.10
C ALA A 19 -31.05 1.09 -1.11
N ASP A 20 -30.91 1.61 -2.33
CA ASP A 20 -31.38 0.94 -3.54
C ASP A 20 -30.58 -0.36 -3.80
N PRO A 21 -31.24 -1.54 -3.81
CA PRO A 21 -30.58 -2.81 -4.11
C PRO A 21 -29.87 -2.83 -5.47
N ARG A 22 -30.35 -2.10 -6.48
CA ARG A 22 -29.71 -2.06 -7.80
C ARG A 22 -28.39 -1.32 -7.74
N GLU A 23 -28.39 -0.12 -7.14
CA GLU A 23 -27.18 0.66 -6.94
C GLU A 23 -26.13 -0.12 -6.11
N ARG A 24 -26.54 -0.82 -5.04
CA ARG A 24 -25.63 -1.68 -4.25
C ARG A 24 -24.93 -2.75 -5.09
N ARG A 25 -25.64 -3.39 -6.03
CA ARG A 25 -25.05 -4.38 -6.94
C ARG A 25 -24.03 -3.75 -7.88
N LEU A 26 -24.31 -2.55 -8.39
CA LEU A 26 -23.38 -1.80 -9.23
C LEU A 26 -22.11 -1.43 -8.47
N VAL A 27 -22.23 -1.01 -7.20
CA VAL A 27 -21.05 -0.74 -6.36
C VAL A 27 -20.20 -2.00 -6.12
N TRP A 28 -20.82 -3.15 -5.90
CA TRP A 28 -20.08 -4.40 -5.81
C TRP A 28 -19.36 -4.75 -7.11
N ALA A 29 -20.03 -4.61 -8.27
CA ALA A 29 -19.41 -4.82 -9.57
C ALA A 29 -18.24 -3.84 -9.80
N GLU A 30 -18.42 -2.57 -9.44
CA GLU A 30 -17.39 -1.53 -9.49
C GLU A 30 -16.18 -1.90 -8.64
N LEU A 31 -16.38 -2.33 -7.38
CA LEU A 31 -15.30 -2.80 -6.51
C LEU A 31 -14.55 -3.98 -7.13
N VAL A 32 -15.27 -4.99 -7.63
CA VAL A 32 -14.66 -6.17 -8.26
C VAL A 32 -13.84 -5.77 -9.49
N ILE A 33 -14.39 -4.94 -10.38
CA ILE A 33 -13.70 -4.51 -11.60
C ILE A 33 -12.46 -3.67 -11.26
N VAL A 34 -12.59 -2.68 -10.37
CA VAL A 34 -11.47 -1.80 -9.99
C VAL A 34 -10.34 -2.62 -9.39
N PHE A 35 -10.63 -3.54 -8.46
CA PHE A 35 -9.58 -4.36 -7.86
C PHE A 35 -9.04 -5.42 -8.83
N ALA A 36 -9.85 -5.95 -9.77
CA ALA A 36 -9.38 -6.86 -10.80
C ALA A 36 -8.38 -6.20 -11.78
N VAL A 37 -8.55 -4.91 -12.09
CA VAL A 37 -7.61 -4.19 -12.98
C VAL A 37 -6.45 -3.52 -12.24
N THR A 38 -6.47 -3.53 -10.90
CA THR A 38 -5.44 -2.92 -10.04
C THR A 38 -4.86 -3.94 -9.04
N LEU A 39 -4.96 -3.69 -7.74
CA LEU A 39 -4.26 -4.40 -6.67
C LEU A 39 -4.88 -5.77 -6.32
N GLY A 40 -6.15 -6.01 -6.63
CA GLY A 40 -6.84 -7.26 -6.32
C GLY A 40 -6.29 -8.45 -7.12
N LEU A 41 -6.03 -8.25 -8.41
CA LEU A 41 -5.35 -9.27 -9.22
C LEU A 41 -3.90 -9.48 -8.74
N SER A 42 -3.21 -8.41 -8.32
CA SER A 42 -1.89 -8.53 -7.68
C SER A 42 -1.93 -9.41 -6.42
N GLY A 43 -3.01 -9.36 -5.63
CA GLY A 43 -3.23 -10.27 -4.49
C GLY A 43 -3.32 -11.74 -4.88
N LEU A 44 -4.10 -12.06 -5.92
CA LEU A 44 -4.21 -13.42 -6.45
C LEU A 44 -2.86 -13.90 -7.01
N SER A 45 -2.18 -13.07 -7.79
CA SER A 45 -0.83 -13.39 -8.31
C SER A 45 0.16 -13.60 -7.17
N SER A 46 0.10 -12.78 -6.13
CA SER A 46 0.99 -12.89 -4.96
C SER A 46 0.79 -14.18 -4.17
N LEU A 47 -0.47 -14.62 -4.03
CA LEU A 47 -0.78 -15.92 -3.42
C LEU A 47 -0.20 -17.07 -4.25
N LEU A 48 -0.36 -17.03 -5.57
CA LEU A 48 0.19 -18.05 -6.46
C LEU A 48 1.72 -18.07 -6.38
N SER A 49 2.38 -16.91 -6.37
CA SER A 49 3.83 -16.80 -6.19
C SER A 49 4.30 -17.38 -4.85
N LEU A 50 3.55 -17.17 -3.77
CA LEU A 50 3.89 -17.77 -2.48
C LEU A 50 3.72 -19.29 -2.49
N ILE A 51 2.64 -19.81 -3.10
CA ILE A 51 2.43 -21.26 -3.24
C ILE A 51 3.57 -21.88 -4.04
N ASP A 52 3.95 -21.26 -5.16
CA ASP A 52 5.07 -21.72 -5.99
C ASP A 52 6.38 -21.74 -5.19
N ALA A 53 6.68 -20.67 -4.45
CA ALA A 53 7.85 -20.60 -3.58
C ALA A 53 7.84 -21.68 -2.48
N LEU A 54 6.68 -22.01 -1.91
CA LEU A 54 6.54 -23.05 -0.89
C LEU A 54 6.66 -24.48 -1.45
N LEU A 55 6.39 -24.67 -2.75
CA LEU A 55 6.51 -25.96 -3.42
C LEU A 55 7.90 -26.17 -4.03
N ALA A 56 8.72 -25.13 -4.14
CA ALA A 56 10.08 -25.22 -4.60
C ALA A 56 10.97 -26.05 -3.65
N PRO A 57 12.01 -26.74 -4.16
CA PRO A 57 12.92 -27.51 -3.33
C PRO A 57 13.83 -26.65 -2.43
N VAL A 58 13.90 -25.34 -2.70
CA VAL A 58 14.69 -24.36 -1.93
C VAL A 58 13.82 -23.82 -0.79
N ALA A 59 14.36 -23.73 0.42
CA ALA A 59 13.61 -23.17 1.55
C ALA A 59 13.22 -21.71 1.30
N LEU A 60 12.08 -21.27 1.84
CA LEU A 60 11.54 -19.94 1.59
C LEU A 60 12.52 -18.81 1.95
N GLY A 61 13.25 -18.96 3.06
CA GLY A 61 14.28 -18.02 3.52
C GLY A 61 15.53 -17.93 2.64
N ASP A 62 15.76 -18.92 1.77
CA ASP A 62 16.90 -18.95 0.85
C ASP A 62 16.51 -18.48 -0.56
N GLN A 63 15.25 -18.06 -0.76
CA GLN A 63 14.75 -17.51 -2.02
C GLN A 63 14.76 -15.98 -1.98
N THR A 64 14.82 -15.35 -3.15
CA THR A 64 14.81 -13.89 -3.29
C THR A 64 13.72 -13.44 -4.24
N VAL A 65 13.03 -12.36 -3.89
CA VAL A 65 12.10 -11.66 -4.78
C VAL A 65 12.49 -10.19 -4.94
N ALA A 66 12.45 -9.70 -6.17
CA ALA A 66 12.78 -8.32 -6.50
C ALA A 66 11.54 -7.50 -6.84
N ILE A 67 11.50 -6.24 -6.39
CA ILE A 67 10.36 -5.34 -6.62
C ILE A 67 10.59 -4.48 -7.86
N ASN A 68 11.61 -3.61 -7.82
CA ASN A 68 11.94 -2.72 -8.92
C ASN A 68 13.13 -3.29 -9.73
N VAL A 69 12.82 -3.91 -10.87
CA VAL A 69 13.80 -4.60 -11.73
C VAL A 69 14.01 -3.86 -13.05
N PRO A 70 15.18 -4.01 -13.71
CA PRO A 70 15.39 -3.53 -15.07
C PRO A 70 14.35 -4.12 -16.04
N GLN A 71 13.82 -3.28 -16.92
CA GLN A 71 12.80 -3.67 -17.89
C GLN A 71 13.31 -3.62 -19.34
N ALA A 72 14.53 -3.14 -19.55
CA ALA A 72 15.21 -3.15 -20.85
C ALA A 72 16.73 -3.04 -20.64
N ASP A 73 17.50 -3.60 -21.57
CA ASP A 73 18.98 -3.50 -21.54
C ASP A 73 19.47 -2.07 -21.88
N VAL A 74 18.70 -1.32 -22.66
CA VAL A 74 19.01 0.06 -23.04
C VAL A 74 18.52 1.02 -21.96
N GLY A 75 19.44 1.71 -21.28
CA GLY A 75 19.13 2.52 -20.09
C GLY A 75 18.07 3.61 -20.28
N VAL A 76 18.00 4.27 -21.44
CA VAL A 76 16.91 5.25 -21.72
C VAL A 76 15.56 4.54 -21.86
N LEU A 77 15.53 3.38 -22.51
CA LEU A 77 14.32 2.60 -22.66
C LEU A 77 13.84 2.05 -21.30
N ASP A 78 14.76 1.61 -20.45
CA ASP A 78 14.44 1.19 -19.09
C ASP A 78 13.82 2.34 -18.28
N LEU A 79 14.46 3.52 -18.25
CA LEU A 79 13.91 4.72 -17.63
C LEU A 79 12.48 5.01 -18.10
N LEU A 80 12.24 5.00 -19.42
CA LEU A 80 10.90 5.23 -19.96
C LEU A 80 9.88 4.21 -19.47
N LYS A 81 10.25 2.92 -19.39
CA LYS A 81 9.36 1.89 -18.88
C LYS A 81 9.11 2.01 -17.36
N GLN A 82 10.11 2.41 -16.58
CA GLN A 82 9.92 2.74 -15.15
C GLN A 82 8.92 3.91 -14.99
N LEU A 83 9.05 4.96 -15.81
CA LEU A 83 8.13 6.10 -15.80
C LEU A 83 6.71 5.70 -16.24
N LEU A 84 6.54 4.77 -17.18
CA LEU A 84 5.23 4.18 -17.48
C LEU A 84 4.63 3.46 -16.27
N GLY A 85 5.47 2.81 -15.45
CA GLY A 85 5.07 2.26 -14.15
C GLY A 85 4.52 3.33 -13.21
N VAL A 86 5.20 4.47 -13.09
CA VAL A 86 4.73 5.63 -12.30
C VAL A 86 3.38 6.14 -12.81
N VAL A 87 3.23 6.31 -14.13
CA VAL A 87 1.98 6.76 -14.74
C VAL A 87 0.84 5.78 -14.43
N ARG A 88 1.09 4.47 -14.54
CA ARG A 88 0.11 3.42 -14.21
C ARG A 88 -0.34 3.50 -12.76
N LEU A 89 0.59 3.58 -11.81
CA LEU A 89 0.27 3.69 -10.38
C LEU A 89 -0.50 4.98 -10.07
N THR A 90 -0.09 6.09 -10.68
CA THR A 90 -0.81 7.37 -10.56
C THR A 90 -2.26 7.25 -11.06
N ALA A 91 -2.45 6.60 -12.22
CA ALA A 91 -3.76 6.37 -12.82
C ALA A 91 -4.65 5.46 -11.95
N TRP A 92 -4.09 4.46 -11.29
CA TRP A 92 -4.82 3.58 -10.36
C TRP A 92 -5.42 4.35 -9.19
N GLY A 93 -4.62 5.16 -8.49
CA GLY A 93 -5.15 6.00 -7.42
C GLY A 93 -6.13 7.06 -7.95
N ALA A 94 -5.86 7.65 -9.12
CA ALA A 94 -6.76 8.62 -9.76
C ALA A 94 -8.13 8.01 -10.11
N LEU A 95 -8.16 6.74 -10.54
CA LEU A 95 -9.41 6.00 -10.79
C LEU A 95 -10.25 5.90 -9.52
N GLY A 96 -9.66 5.48 -8.41
CA GLY A 96 -10.35 5.42 -7.11
C GLY A 96 -10.90 6.78 -6.69
N ALA A 97 -10.07 7.84 -6.80
CA ALA A 97 -10.47 9.20 -6.45
C ALA A 97 -11.62 9.71 -7.36
N TYR A 98 -11.53 9.45 -8.67
CA TYR A 98 -12.55 9.82 -9.64
C TYR A 98 -13.88 9.12 -9.37
N LEU A 99 -13.88 7.82 -9.04
CA LEU A 99 -15.10 7.07 -8.74
C LEU A 99 -15.77 7.55 -7.45
N LEU A 100 -15.01 7.91 -6.41
CA LEU A 100 -15.58 8.57 -5.23
C LEU A 100 -16.21 9.92 -5.58
N TYR A 101 -15.54 10.71 -6.41
CA TYR A 101 -16.07 12.00 -6.88
C TYR A 101 -17.36 11.82 -7.67
N ARG A 102 -17.41 10.85 -8.58
CA ARG A 102 -18.62 10.48 -9.33
C ARG A 102 -19.75 9.97 -8.43
N ALA A 103 -19.42 9.34 -7.30
CA ALA A 103 -20.37 8.93 -6.28
C ALA A 103 -20.80 10.07 -5.35
N GLY A 104 -20.41 11.33 -5.61
CA GLY A 104 -20.84 12.51 -4.87
C GLY A 104 -19.96 12.88 -3.67
N MET A 105 -18.86 12.16 -3.42
CA MET A 105 -17.91 12.53 -2.36
C MET A 105 -16.96 13.61 -2.86
N ARG A 106 -16.65 14.61 -2.03
CA ARG A 106 -15.61 15.60 -2.35
C ARG A 106 -14.26 15.07 -1.85
N PHE A 107 -13.17 15.54 -2.45
CA PHE A 107 -11.82 15.20 -1.96
C PHE A 107 -11.58 15.59 -0.49
N ALA A 108 -12.24 16.64 -0.01
CA ALA A 108 -12.20 17.01 1.41
C ALA A 108 -12.85 15.97 2.33
N ASP A 109 -13.84 15.21 1.83
CA ASP A 109 -14.57 14.21 2.61
C ASP A 109 -13.73 12.94 2.85
N ILE A 110 -12.69 12.72 2.03
CA ILE A 110 -11.68 11.67 2.22
C ILE A 110 -10.34 12.20 2.76
N GLY A 111 -10.28 13.48 3.13
CA GLY A 111 -9.06 14.05 3.71
C GLY A 111 -7.95 14.36 2.72
N MET A 112 -8.28 14.54 1.43
CA MET A 112 -7.38 14.92 0.35
C MET A 112 -7.28 16.43 0.13
N ASP A 113 -7.80 17.25 1.04
CA ASP A 113 -7.61 18.70 0.96
C ASP A 113 -6.23 19.15 1.49
N LEU A 114 -5.79 20.30 1.00
CA LEU A 114 -4.48 20.87 1.32
C LEU A 114 -4.51 21.86 2.51
N ARG A 115 -5.51 21.80 3.39
CA ARG A 115 -5.67 22.79 4.49
C ARG A 115 -4.64 22.64 5.60
N ARG A 116 -4.07 21.44 5.81
CA ARG A 116 -3.19 21.13 6.95
C ARG A 116 -1.82 20.61 6.55
N LYS A 117 -1.26 21.07 5.42
CA LYS A 117 0.00 20.55 4.82
C LYS A 117 1.12 20.28 5.82
N ARG A 118 1.43 21.25 6.69
CA ARG A 118 2.52 21.12 7.68
C ARG A 118 2.22 20.04 8.73
N ALA A 119 1.01 20.02 9.26
CA ALA A 119 0.60 19.02 10.24
C ALA A 119 0.51 17.63 9.60
N ASP A 120 0.03 17.53 8.37
CA ASP A 120 -0.01 16.27 7.63
C ASP A 120 1.39 15.77 7.32
N ALA A 121 2.33 16.66 6.99
CA ALA A 121 3.72 16.30 6.76
C ALA A 121 4.39 15.75 8.03
N LEU A 122 4.24 16.43 9.16
CA LEU A 122 4.76 15.97 10.45
C LEU A 122 4.12 14.64 10.87
N ALA A 123 2.80 14.49 10.69
CA ALA A 123 2.12 13.24 10.98
C ALA A 123 2.61 12.10 10.06
N GLY A 124 2.85 12.38 8.78
CA GLY A 124 3.38 11.39 7.85
C GLY A 124 4.79 10.93 8.20
N VAL A 125 5.69 11.84 8.58
CA VAL A 125 7.02 11.50 9.09
C VAL A 125 6.92 10.66 10.36
N GLY A 126 6.06 11.05 11.30
CA GLY A 126 5.83 10.30 12.54
C GLY A 126 5.30 8.89 12.28
N LEU A 127 4.34 8.74 11.37
CA LEU A 127 3.79 7.44 10.96
C LEU A 127 4.83 6.58 10.24
N ALA A 128 5.66 7.17 9.38
CA ALA A 128 6.77 6.46 8.72
C ALA A 128 7.75 5.91 9.76
N ALA A 129 8.14 6.69 10.76
CA ALA A 129 9.01 6.21 11.84
C ALA A 129 8.32 5.11 12.68
N LEU A 130 7.04 5.32 13.03
CA LEU A 130 6.25 4.39 13.83
C LEU A 130 6.09 3.02 13.17
N ILE A 131 5.94 2.97 11.85
CA ILE A 131 5.80 1.72 11.10
C ILE A 131 7.16 1.18 10.65
N GLY A 132 8.01 2.03 10.08
CA GLY A 132 9.23 1.62 9.40
C GLY A 132 10.30 1.07 10.32
N LEU A 133 10.50 1.68 11.50
CA LEU A 133 11.50 1.21 12.46
C LEU A 133 11.18 -0.21 12.99
N PRO A 134 10.00 -0.46 13.59
CA PRO A 134 9.66 -1.82 14.00
C PRO A 134 9.43 -2.75 12.80
N GLY A 135 8.96 -2.22 11.66
CA GLY A 135 8.76 -2.98 10.42
C GLY A 135 10.05 -3.56 9.87
N LEU A 136 11.15 -2.81 9.90
CA LEU A 136 12.47 -3.31 9.52
C LEU A 136 12.91 -4.45 10.45
N GLY A 137 12.76 -4.29 11.76
CA GLY A 137 13.06 -5.35 12.73
C GLY A 137 12.21 -6.60 12.49
N PHE A 138 10.90 -6.40 12.24
CA PHE A 138 9.98 -7.49 11.93
C PHE A 138 10.35 -8.22 10.63
N TYR A 139 10.76 -7.49 9.58
CA TYR A 139 11.25 -8.09 8.33
C TYR A 139 12.48 -8.97 8.60
N LEU A 140 13.49 -8.44 9.29
CA LEU A 140 14.72 -9.17 9.59
C LEU A 140 14.45 -10.44 10.42
N VAL A 141 13.57 -10.35 11.43
CA VAL A 141 13.16 -11.52 12.22
C VAL A 141 12.40 -12.53 11.37
N SER A 142 11.43 -12.08 10.56
CA SER A 142 10.62 -12.97 9.70
C SER A 142 11.48 -13.70 8.67
N HIS A 143 12.48 -13.02 8.11
CA HIS A 143 13.47 -13.63 7.22
C HIS A 143 14.36 -14.62 7.99
N ALA A 144 14.90 -14.22 9.14
CA ALA A 144 15.80 -15.08 9.94
C ALA A 144 15.13 -16.39 10.43
N ILE A 145 13.82 -16.40 10.65
CA ILE A 145 13.07 -17.61 11.01
C ILE A 145 12.52 -18.37 9.79
N GLY A 146 12.86 -17.94 8.57
CA GLY A 146 12.56 -18.66 7.33
C GLY A 146 11.12 -18.56 6.83
N ILE A 147 10.32 -17.60 7.31
CA ILE A 147 8.92 -17.41 6.86
C ILE A 147 8.75 -16.33 5.78
N ASN A 148 9.85 -15.68 5.40
CA ASN A 148 9.93 -14.67 4.34
C ASN A 148 11.03 -15.02 3.36
N LEU A 149 10.81 -14.64 2.10
CA LEU A 149 11.88 -14.52 1.11
C LEU A 149 12.76 -13.31 1.45
N ALA A 150 14.01 -13.33 0.99
CA ALA A 150 14.80 -12.11 0.89
C ALA A 150 14.12 -11.17 -0.11
N VAL A 151 13.81 -9.95 0.30
CA VAL A 151 13.22 -8.94 -0.57
C VAL A 151 14.33 -8.02 -1.04
N ALA A 152 14.54 -7.94 -2.36
CA ALA A 152 15.40 -6.97 -3.01
C ALA A 152 14.53 -5.82 -3.54
N PRO A 153 14.37 -4.70 -2.80
CA PRO A 153 13.44 -3.65 -3.18
C PRO A 153 13.82 -2.97 -4.50
N SER A 154 15.09 -3.04 -4.91
CA SER A 154 15.54 -2.60 -6.22
C SER A 154 16.76 -3.40 -6.69
N THR A 155 16.70 -3.89 -7.93
CA THR A 155 17.82 -4.45 -8.68
C THR A 155 18.28 -3.56 -9.83
N LEU A 156 17.71 -2.35 -9.98
CA LEU A 156 18.10 -1.39 -11.01
C LEU A 156 19.60 -1.06 -10.99
N ASP A 157 20.17 -0.94 -12.18
CA ASP A 157 21.57 -0.63 -12.41
C ASP A 157 21.98 0.73 -11.85
N ASP A 158 23.28 0.94 -11.69
CA ASP A 158 23.83 2.21 -11.23
C ASP A 158 23.74 3.30 -12.28
N THR A 159 22.58 3.96 -12.32
CA THR A 159 22.27 5.04 -13.24
C THR A 159 21.93 6.32 -12.48
N TRP A 160 22.18 7.48 -13.12
CA TRP A 160 21.85 8.79 -12.55
C TRP A 160 20.35 8.94 -12.27
N TRP A 161 19.50 8.27 -13.08
CA TRP A 161 18.04 8.37 -12.99
C TRP A 161 17.44 7.39 -11.99
N ARG A 162 18.15 6.33 -11.57
CA ARG A 162 17.66 5.34 -10.59
C ARG A 162 17.04 5.97 -9.34
N PRO A 163 17.73 6.86 -8.58
CA PRO A 163 17.12 7.44 -7.38
C PRO A 163 15.86 8.26 -7.69
N VAL A 164 15.80 8.91 -8.86
CA VAL A 164 14.63 9.69 -9.28
C VAL A 164 13.46 8.75 -9.60
N ALA A 165 13.69 7.73 -10.44
CA ALA A 165 12.66 6.76 -10.80
C ALA A 165 12.13 6.01 -9.58
N LEU A 166 13.00 5.53 -8.69
CA LEU A 166 12.60 4.85 -7.45
C LEU A 166 11.80 5.74 -6.51
N THR A 167 12.14 7.04 -6.42
CA THR A 167 11.36 8.00 -5.62
C THR A 167 9.97 8.21 -6.21
N LEU A 168 9.87 8.33 -7.54
CA LEU A 168 8.58 8.47 -8.21
C LEU A 168 7.73 7.20 -8.11
N LEU A 169 8.36 6.02 -8.20
CA LEU A 169 7.69 4.73 -8.01
C LEU A 169 7.19 4.58 -6.56
N ALA A 170 7.99 4.95 -5.57
CA ALA A 170 7.58 4.99 -4.15
C ALA A 170 6.35 5.90 -3.94
N ALA A 171 6.39 7.11 -4.48
CA ALA A 171 5.27 8.05 -4.38
C ALA A 171 4.01 7.55 -5.13
N GLY A 172 4.20 6.98 -6.32
CA GLY A 172 3.12 6.39 -7.11
C GLY A 172 2.48 5.20 -6.42
N ASN A 173 3.28 4.29 -5.85
CA ASN A 173 2.82 3.12 -5.14
C ASN A 173 2.02 3.50 -3.89
N ALA A 174 2.59 4.36 -3.05
CA ALA A 174 1.92 4.95 -1.91
C ALA A 174 0.59 5.61 -2.28
N TRP A 175 0.56 6.41 -3.34
CA TRP A 175 -0.66 7.03 -3.83
C TRP A 175 -1.71 5.99 -4.24
N ALA A 176 -1.33 4.99 -5.05
CA ALA A 176 -2.23 3.96 -5.53
C ALA A 176 -2.84 3.17 -4.36
N GLU A 177 -2.00 2.70 -3.44
CA GLU A 177 -2.43 1.85 -2.33
C GLU A 177 -3.26 2.61 -1.30
N GLU A 178 -2.82 3.79 -0.85
CA GLU A 178 -3.58 4.54 0.15
C GLU A 178 -4.91 5.05 -0.43
N MET A 179 -4.91 5.50 -1.70
CA MET A 179 -6.15 5.96 -2.33
C MET A 179 -7.12 4.81 -2.59
N LEU A 180 -6.67 3.65 -3.12
CA LEU A 180 -7.56 2.54 -3.42
C LEU A 180 -7.98 1.74 -2.18
N VAL A 181 -7.04 1.39 -1.31
CA VAL A 181 -7.27 0.44 -0.22
C VAL A 181 -7.83 1.13 1.02
N VAL A 182 -7.39 2.36 1.32
CA VAL A 182 -7.89 3.13 2.46
C VAL A 182 -9.00 4.08 2.03
N GLY A 183 -8.72 5.02 1.13
CA GLY A 183 -9.67 6.06 0.74
C GLY A 183 -10.93 5.49 0.06
N TYR A 184 -10.75 4.72 -1.01
CA TYR A 184 -11.82 4.22 -1.87
C TYR A 184 -12.53 3.01 -1.25
N LEU A 185 -11.81 1.91 -0.98
CA LEU A 185 -12.43 0.67 -0.52
C LEU A 185 -13.18 0.85 0.80
N ILE A 186 -12.60 1.49 1.82
CA ILE A 186 -13.29 1.70 3.10
C ILE A 186 -14.55 2.57 2.89
N SER A 187 -14.45 3.64 2.09
CA SER A 187 -15.61 4.50 1.79
C SER A 187 -16.73 3.75 1.08
N ARG A 188 -16.42 2.94 0.05
CA ARG A 188 -17.44 2.16 -0.66
C ARG A 188 -18.03 1.05 0.21
N LEU A 189 -17.24 0.39 1.06
CA LEU A 189 -17.76 -0.59 2.02
C LEU A 189 -18.71 0.08 3.04
N ARG A 190 -18.42 1.31 3.50
CA ARG A 190 -19.34 2.08 4.36
C ARG A 190 -20.65 2.39 3.66
N HIS A 191 -20.61 2.84 2.40
CA HIS A 191 -21.83 3.05 1.59
C HIS A 191 -22.66 1.77 1.45
N LEU A 192 -21.99 0.62 1.37
CA LEU A 192 -22.61 -0.71 1.35
C LEU A 192 -23.12 -1.18 2.73
N GLY A 193 -22.86 -0.42 3.80
CA GLY A 193 -23.36 -0.69 5.15
C GLY A 193 -22.39 -1.41 6.08
N PHE A 194 -21.13 -1.58 5.68
CA PHE A 194 -20.11 -2.11 6.59
C PHE A 194 -19.83 -1.09 7.71
N GLY A 195 -19.57 -1.62 8.92
CA GLY A 195 -19.09 -0.81 10.04
C GLY A 195 -17.62 -0.42 9.87
N GLU A 196 -17.14 0.47 10.72
CA GLU A 196 -15.73 0.93 10.70
C GLU A 196 -14.75 -0.23 10.86
N ASN A 197 -15.00 -1.15 11.81
CA ASN A 197 -14.06 -2.23 12.07
C ASN A 197 -14.05 -3.31 10.99
N SER A 198 -15.22 -3.63 10.41
CA SER A 198 -15.28 -4.63 9.33
C SER A 198 -14.70 -4.09 8.03
N SER A 199 -14.98 -2.83 7.67
CA SER A 199 -14.36 -2.19 6.51
C SER A 199 -12.84 -2.05 6.66
N LEU A 200 -12.36 -1.70 7.86
CA LEU A 200 -10.92 -1.66 8.17
C LEU A 200 -10.26 -3.03 8.03
N LEU A 201 -10.89 -4.09 8.57
CA LEU A 201 -10.34 -5.44 8.50
C LEU A 201 -10.24 -5.92 7.05
N VAL A 202 -11.30 -5.72 6.25
CA VAL A 202 -11.29 -6.07 4.82
C VAL A 202 -10.17 -5.31 4.09
N SER A 203 -10.07 -4.00 4.32
CA SER A 203 -9.02 -3.16 3.75
C SER A 203 -7.61 -3.66 4.11
N ALA A 204 -7.35 -3.96 5.39
CA ALA A 204 -6.06 -4.45 5.84
C ALA A 204 -5.70 -5.84 5.27
N VAL A 205 -6.67 -6.75 5.16
CA VAL A 205 -6.46 -8.08 4.56
C VAL A 205 -6.19 -7.97 3.06
N VAL A 206 -6.93 -7.09 2.35
CA VAL A 206 -6.65 -6.79 0.94
C VAL A 206 -5.24 -6.21 0.78
N ARG A 207 -4.81 -5.33 1.69
CA ARG A 207 -3.42 -4.84 1.73
C ARG A 207 -2.42 -5.98 1.86
N GLY A 208 -2.57 -6.81 2.89
CA GLY A 208 -1.67 -7.94 3.10
C GLY A 208 -1.59 -8.87 1.88
N SER A 209 -2.71 -9.13 1.21
CA SER A 209 -2.79 -10.16 0.17
C SER A 209 -1.88 -9.88 -1.03
N TYR A 210 -1.76 -8.62 -1.49
CA TYR A 210 -0.85 -8.26 -2.58
C TYR A 210 0.63 -8.17 -2.16
N HIS A 211 0.96 -8.56 -0.91
CA HIS A 211 2.32 -8.75 -0.43
C HIS A 211 2.65 -10.20 -0.07
N LEU A 212 1.76 -11.16 -0.31
CA LEU A 212 2.01 -12.58 -0.04
C LEU A 212 3.26 -13.12 -0.77
N TYR A 213 3.62 -12.55 -1.92
CA TYR A 213 4.80 -12.94 -2.69
C TYR A 213 6.13 -12.75 -1.95
N GLN A 214 6.13 -11.95 -0.87
CA GLN A 214 7.29 -11.72 0.00
C GLN A 214 7.40 -12.76 1.13
N GLY A 215 6.36 -13.57 1.33
CA GLY A 215 6.22 -14.51 2.45
C GLY A 215 5.17 -14.11 3.48
N PHE A 216 5.06 -14.91 4.55
CA PHE A 216 4.04 -14.72 5.59
C PHE A 216 4.26 -13.45 6.41
N GLY A 217 5.52 -13.10 6.70
CA GLY A 217 5.87 -11.83 7.32
C GLY A 217 5.50 -10.64 6.42
N GLY A 218 5.76 -10.72 5.12
CA GLY A 218 5.32 -9.71 4.15
C GLY A 218 3.80 -9.44 4.22
N PHE A 219 3.00 -10.51 4.27
CA PHE A 219 1.55 -10.43 4.48
C PHE A 219 1.19 -9.79 5.84
N ILE A 220 1.70 -10.33 6.95
CA ILE A 220 1.34 -9.90 8.31
C ILE A 220 1.72 -8.43 8.54
N GLY A 221 2.93 -8.03 8.16
CA GLY A 221 3.41 -6.67 8.33
C GLY A 221 2.50 -5.65 7.61
N ASN A 222 2.04 -6.01 6.42
CA ASN A 222 1.15 -5.18 5.62
C ASN A 222 -0.30 -5.16 6.12
N VAL A 223 -0.80 -6.26 6.71
CA VAL A 223 -2.07 -6.24 7.46
C VAL A 223 -1.96 -5.27 8.65
N VAL A 224 -0.89 -5.35 9.44
CA VAL A 224 -0.68 -4.46 10.59
C VAL A 224 -0.60 -3.00 10.16
N MET A 225 0.20 -2.68 9.14
CA MET A 225 0.26 -1.34 8.57
C MET A 225 -1.11 -0.86 8.09
N GLY A 226 -1.87 -1.70 7.37
CA GLY A 226 -3.21 -1.39 6.90
C GLY A 226 -4.20 -1.11 8.04
N LEU A 227 -4.13 -1.87 9.13
CA LEU A 227 -4.93 -1.61 10.33
C LEU A 227 -4.59 -0.26 10.96
N VAL A 228 -3.30 0.06 11.11
CA VAL A 228 -2.85 1.34 11.69
C VAL A 228 -3.25 2.50 10.80
N PHE A 229 -2.90 2.46 9.52
CA PHE A 229 -3.17 3.54 8.56
C PHE A 229 -4.66 3.75 8.38
N GLY A 230 -5.40 2.68 8.11
CA GLY A 230 -6.85 2.75 7.99
C GLY A 230 -7.50 3.31 9.25
N ARG A 231 -7.09 2.88 10.45
CA ARG A 231 -7.63 3.45 11.70
C ARG A 231 -7.27 4.92 11.90
N VAL A 232 -6.05 5.33 11.57
CA VAL A 232 -5.65 6.75 11.61
C VAL A 232 -6.52 7.57 10.66
N TRP A 233 -6.78 7.07 9.45
CA TRP A 233 -7.67 7.73 8.51
C TRP A 233 -9.11 7.78 9.00
N GLN A 234 -9.68 6.69 9.54
CA GLN A 234 -11.02 6.69 10.13
C GLN A 234 -11.19 7.74 11.24
N ARG A 235 -10.11 8.07 11.96
CA ARG A 235 -10.13 8.98 13.11
C ARG A 235 -9.83 10.43 12.74
N ALA A 236 -8.86 10.64 11.86
CA ALA A 236 -8.39 11.97 11.48
C ALA A 236 -9.06 12.50 10.20
N ASN A 237 -9.59 11.59 9.37
CA ASN A 237 -10.05 11.85 8.02
C ASN A 237 -9.04 12.67 7.20
N ARG A 238 -7.77 12.21 7.20
CA ARG A 238 -6.64 12.79 6.46
C ARG A 238 -5.94 11.68 5.70
N LEU A 239 -5.89 11.75 4.38
CA LEU A 239 -5.23 10.73 3.56
C LEU A 239 -3.77 11.10 3.24
N TRP A 240 -3.47 12.39 3.07
CA TRP A 240 -2.13 12.88 2.78
C TRP A 240 -1.03 12.41 3.77
N PRO A 241 -1.25 12.37 5.09
CA PRO A 241 -0.23 11.86 6.02
C PRO A 241 0.14 10.40 5.73
N LEU A 242 -0.83 9.58 5.32
CA LEU A 242 -0.63 8.15 5.02
C LEU A 242 0.15 8.00 3.73
N VAL A 243 -0.24 8.74 2.68
CA VAL A 243 0.46 8.75 1.38
C VAL A 243 1.92 9.17 1.59
N LEU A 244 2.17 10.21 2.38
CA LEU A 244 3.53 10.65 2.67
C LEU A 244 4.29 9.61 3.49
N ALA A 245 3.67 9.05 4.53
CA ALA A 245 4.31 8.03 5.36
C ALA A 245 4.74 6.82 4.52
N HIS A 246 3.83 6.31 3.70
CA HIS A 246 4.10 5.21 2.78
C HIS A 246 5.18 5.59 1.76
N THR A 247 5.11 6.78 1.17
CA THR A 247 6.16 7.27 0.24
C THR A 247 7.54 7.24 0.90
N LEU A 248 7.64 7.65 2.17
CA LEU A 248 8.91 7.63 2.91
C LEU A 248 9.38 6.21 3.22
N LEU A 249 8.47 5.29 3.57
CA LEU A 249 8.79 3.87 3.78
C LEU A 249 9.35 3.26 2.49
N ASP A 250 8.65 3.42 1.37
CA ASP A 250 9.07 2.90 0.07
C ASP A 250 10.33 3.58 -0.43
N PHE A 251 10.49 4.90 -0.22
CA PHE A 251 11.71 5.61 -0.58
C PHE A 251 12.93 5.05 0.17
N VAL A 252 12.82 4.86 1.49
CA VAL A 252 13.90 4.27 2.30
C VAL A 252 14.16 2.84 1.86
N ALA A 253 13.12 2.05 1.60
CA ALA A 253 13.26 0.69 1.12
C ALA A 253 13.91 0.62 -0.27
N PHE A 254 13.53 1.48 -1.22
CA PHE A 254 13.97 1.39 -2.61
C PHE A 254 15.33 2.06 -2.81
N VAL A 255 15.43 3.34 -2.45
CA VAL A 255 16.64 4.15 -2.62
C VAL A 255 17.66 3.80 -1.54
N GLY A 256 17.24 3.72 -0.28
CA GLY A 256 18.13 3.37 0.84
C GLY A 256 18.76 1.99 0.65
N TYR A 257 17.99 0.97 0.28
CA TYR A 257 18.55 -0.35 -0.05
C TYR A 257 19.55 -0.28 -1.21
N SER A 258 19.22 0.42 -2.29
CA SER A 258 20.12 0.55 -3.46
C SER A 258 21.48 1.17 -3.09
N LEU A 259 21.50 2.06 -2.08
CA LEU A 259 22.72 2.70 -1.58
C LEU A 259 23.52 1.83 -0.60
N LEU A 260 22.84 0.94 0.14
CA LEU A 260 23.42 0.16 1.25
C LEU A 260 23.72 -1.30 0.90
N ARG A 261 23.05 -1.90 -0.09
CA ARG A 261 23.25 -3.31 -0.47
C ARG A 261 24.72 -3.56 -0.79
N GLY A 262 25.28 -4.65 -0.25
CA GLY A 262 26.71 -4.98 -0.38
C GLY A 262 27.68 -4.11 0.45
N LYS A 263 27.19 -3.12 1.22
CA LYS A 263 28.00 -2.28 2.12
C LYS A 263 27.73 -2.54 3.60
N VAL A 264 26.65 -3.24 3.92
CA VAL A 264 26.26 -3.59 5.29
C VAL A 264 25.95 -5.08 5.37
N SER A 265 26.29 -5.72 6.48
CA SER A 265 26.20 -7.18 6.65
C SER A 265 24.83 -7.70 7.09
N TRP A 266 23.92 -6.80 7.48
CA TRP A 266 22.61 -7.17 8.01
C TRP A 266 21.50 -7.15 6.95
N LEU A 267 21.77 -6.60 5.76
CA LEU A 267 20.87 -6.72 4.62
C LEU A 267 21.09 -8.10 3.99
N PRO A 268 20.03 -8.91 3.83
CA PRO A 268 20.08 -10.15 3.06
C PRO A 268 20.52 -9.90 1.60
#